data_AF-A0A7T1AKI9-F1
#
_entry.id   AF-A0A7T1AKI9-F1
#
_cell.length_a   1.000
_cell.length_b   1.000
_cell.length_c   1.000
_cell.angle_alpha   90.00
_cell.angle_beta   90.00
_cell.angle_gamma   90.00
#
_symmetry.space_group_name_H-M   'P 1'
#
loop_
_entity.id
_entity.type
_entity.pdbx_description
1 polymer ?
#
loop_
_entity_poly.entity_id
_entity_poly.type
_entity_poly.pdbx_seq_one_letter_code
_entity_poly.pdbx_strand_id
1 'polypeptide(L)' 'MENKNTKSGRIPGVFLPWEEERKRIPQITGNEAIVREIWENTDHLAWTFIWQILVSF' A
#
# COMPACT_ATOMS: atom_id res chain seq x y z
N MET A 1 -6.17 13.09 30.29
CA MET A 1 -6.94 12.91 29.05
C MET A 1 -6.25 11.80 28.29
N GLU A 2 -6.79 10.58 28.40
CA GLU A 2 -6.18 9.39 27.84
C GLU A 2 -6.44 9.35 26.33
N ASN A 3 -5.41 9.66 25.54
CA ASN A 3 -5.49 9.70 24.08
C ASN A 3 -5.56 8.27 23.53
N LYS A 4 -6.75 7.67 23.56
CA LYS A 4 -7.05 6.46 22.79
C LYS A 4 -7.12 6.81 21.30
N ASN A 5 -5.98 7.00 20.65
CA ASN A 5 -5.93 6.97 19.18
C ASN A 5 -5.36 5.63 18.74
N THR A 6 -6.29 4.70 18.54
CA THR A 6 -6.17 3.45 17.80
C THR A 6 -5.04 3.48 16.77
N LYS A 7 -4.10 2.54 16.90
CA LYS A 7 -3.09 2.27 15.87
C LYS A 7 -3.82 1.99 14.55
N SER A 8 -3.95 3.00 13.70
CA SER A 8 -4.25 2.79 12.29
C SER A 8 -3.08 1.98 11.77
N GLY A 9 -3.27 0.69 11.48
CA GLY A 9 -2.25 -0.22 10.97
C GLY A 9 -1.78 0.12 9.56
N ARG A 10 -1.95 1.38 9.13
CA ARG A 10 -1.56 1.87 7.82
C ARG A 10 -0.16 2.44 7.92
N ILE A 11 0.75 1.84 7.18
CA ILE A 11 2.13 2.29 7.08
C ILE A 11 2.11 3.61 6.31
N PRO A 12 2.70 4.70 6.85
CA PRO A 12 2.78 5.96 6.12
C PRO A 12 3.58 5.78 4.82
N GLY A 13 3.07 6.31 3.71
CA GLY A 13 3.70 6.16 2.39
C GLY A 13 3.30 4.90 1.62
N VAL A 14 2.37 4.10 2.18
CA VAL A 14 1.73 2.95 1.52
C VAL A 14 0.26 3.29 1.31
N PHE A 15 -0.23 3.10 0.09
CA PHE A 15 -1.62 3.31 -0.28
C PHE A 15 -2.49 2.08 0.09
N LEU A 16 -2.04 0.86 -0.23
CA LEU A 16 -2.66 -0.40 0.18
C LEU A 16 -1.62 -1.50 0.50
N PRO A 17 -1.54 -1.98 1.75
CA PRO A 17 -0.59 -3.03 2.14
C PRO A 17 -0.81 -4.34 1.39
N TRP A 18 0.28 -5.07 1.11
CA TRP A 18 0.23 -6.40 0.48
C TRP A 18 -0.72 -7.37 1.20
N GLU A 19 -0.80 -7.33 2.53
CA GLU A 19 -1.70 -8.17 3.33
C GLU A 19 -3.19 -7.94 3.07
N GLU A 20 -3.56 -6.74 2.58
CA GLU A 20 -4.94 -6.43 2.19
C GLU A 20 -5.22 -6.91 0.76
N GLU A 21 -4.28 -6.71 -0.17
CA GLU A 21 -4.44 -7.15 -1.55
C GLU A 21 -4.36 -8.68 -1.69
N ARG A 22 -3.49 -9.34 -0.92
CA ARG A 22 -3.38 -10.81 -0.88
C ARG A 22 -4.70 -11.49 -0.51
N LYS A 23 -5.53 -10.86 0.33
CA LYS A 23 -6.86 -11.38 0.66
C LYS A 23 -7.84 -11.31 -0.52
N ARG A 24 -7.62 -10.40 -1.47
CA ARG A 24 -8.42 -10.25 -2.69
C ARG A 24 -7.98 -11.20 -3.79
N ILE A 25 -6.72 -11.65 -3.79
CA ILE A 25 -6.17 -12.57 -4.80
C ILE A 25 -6.37 -14.01 -4.33
N PRO A 26 -7.32 -14.78 -4.89
CA PRO A 26 -7.67 -16.11 -4.38
C PRO A 26 -6.60 -17.18 -4.64
N GLN A 27 -5.76 -17.03 -5.67
CA GLN A 27 -4.69 -17.98 -5.97
C GLN A 27 -3.57 -17.30 -6.77
N ILE A 28 -2.35 -17.34 -6.24
CA ILE A 28 -1.16 -16.88 -6.97
C ILE A 28 -0.54 -18.10 -7.65
N THR A 29 -0.64 -18.17 -8.98
CA THR A 29 -0.15 -19.30 -9.80
C THR A 29 1.37 -19.28 -10.01
N GLY A 30 2.08 -18.27 -9.49
CA GLY A 30 3.52 -18.05 -9.67
C GLY A 30 4.25 -17.71 -8.36
N ASN A 31 5.44 -17.12 -8.46
CA ASN A 31 6.23 -16.73 -7.28
C ASN A 31 5.61 -15.51 -6.58
N GLU A 32 5.03 -15.73 -5.40
CA GLU A 32 4.40 -14.71 -4.57
C GLU A 32 5.34 -13.55 -4.22
N ALA A 33 6.64 -13.80 -4.07
CA ALA A 33 7.62 -12.76 -3.75
C ALA A 33 7.71 -11.70 -4.86
N ILE A 34 7.65 -12.11 -6.13
CA ILE A 34 7.71 -11.21 -7.28
C ILE A 34 6.44 -10.37 -7.36
N VAL A 35 5.28 -11.00 -7.13
CA VAL A 35 4.00 -10.29 -7.17
C VAL A 35 3.94 -9.24 -6.06
N ARG A 36 4.42 -9.59 -4.87
CA ARG A 36 4.54 -8.66 -3.75
C ARG A 36 5.46 -7.48 -4.08
N GLU A 37 6.63 -7.73 -4.65
CA GLU A 37 7.59 -6.68 -5.01
C GLU A 37 7.00 -5.71 -6.04
N ILE A 38 6.38 -6.24 -7.09
CA ILE A 38 5.73 -5.42 -8.13
C ILE A 38 4.56 -4.62 -7.53
N TRP A 39 3.79 -5.23 -6.63
CA TRP A 39 2.70 -4.57 -5.92
C TRP A 39 3.20 -3.38 -5.09
N GLU A 40 4.18 -3.61 -4.21
CA GLU A 40 4.76 -2.58 -3.34
C GLU A 40 5.37 -1.43 -4.16
N ASN A 41 6.06 -1.73 -5.26
CA ASN A 41 6.60 -0.71 -6.18
C ASN A 41 5.48 0.13 -6.85
N THR A 42 4.41 -0.52 -7.30
CA THR A 42 3.28 0.14 -7.96
C THR A 42 2.53 1.04 -6.97
N ASP A 43 2.33 0.55 -5.75
CA ASP A 43 1.69 1.27 -4.66
C ASP A 43 2.45 2.55 -4.29
N HIS A 44 3.78 2.45 -4.17
CA HIS A 44 4.64 3.62 -3.94
C HIS A 44 4.59 4.64 -5.09
N LEU A 45 4.52 4.17 -6.35
CA LEU A 45 4.37 5.05 -7.49
C LEU A 45 3.03 5.78 -7.47
N ALA A 46 1.94 5.08 -7.17
CA ALA A 46 0.60 5.66 -7.06
C ALA A 46 0.54 6.74 -5.98
N TRP A 47 1.10 6.46 -4.79
CA TRP A 47 1.22 7.44 -3.71
C TRP A 47 1.97 8.69 -4.18
N THR A 48 3.15 8.51 -4.78
CA THR A 48 4.00 9.62 -5.24
C THR A 48 3.32 10.43 -6.33
N PHE A 49 2.63 9.78 -7.28
CA PHE A 49 1.91 10.42 -8.36
C PHE A 49 0.79 11.34 -7.84
N ILE A 50 0.02 10.89 -6.84
CA ILE A 50 -1.01 11.72 -6.20
C ILE A 50 -0.38 12.97 -5.60
N TRP A 51 0.75 12.83 -4.90
CA TRP A 51 1.47 13.99 -4.34
C TRP A 51 1.99 14.95 -5.40
N GLN A 52 2.52 14.44 -6.52
CA GLN A 52 2.97 15.29 -7.61
C GLN A 52 1.81 16.10 -8.20
N ILE A 53 0.62 15.51 -8.38
CA ILE A 53 -0.58 16.25 -8.81
C ILE A 53 -0.95 17.34 -7.81
N LEU A 54 -0.87 17.04 -6.50
CA LEU A 54 -1.28 17.96 -5.44
C LEU A 54 -0.32 19.14 -5.20
N VAL A 55 0.94 19.03 -5.60
CA VAL A 55 1.96 20.06 -5.32
C VAL A 55 2.36 20.83 -6.58
N SER A 56 2.08 20.31 -7.77
CA SER A 56 2.51 20.92 -9.04
C SER A 56 1.54 21.96 -9.62
N PHE A 57 0.62 22.51 -8.82
CA PHE A 57 -0.31 23.56 -9.25
C PHE A 57 0.02 24.93 -8.66
#